data_AF-A0A9D7SUX1-F1
#
_entry.id   AF-A0A9D7SUX1-F1
#
_cell.length_a   1.000
_cell.length_b   1.000
_cell.length_c   1.000
_cell.angle_alpha   90.00
_cell.angle_beta   90.00
_cell.angle_gamma   90.00
#
_symmetry.space_group_name_H-M   'P 1'
#
loop_
_entity.id
_entity.type
_entity.pdbx_description
1 polymer ?
#
loop_
_entity_poly.entity_id
_entity_poly.type
_entity_poly.pdbx_seq_one_letter_code
_entity_poly.pdbx_strand_id
1 'polypeptide(L)'
;MEKAIERIRQKNANNHFETLLYNIQKVRNSEDMKICIPDSKGFKVIRVADILYCEADSCYTIIHFLQAKTSLVSSRTLAEYDALLDPDHFFRIHRSYIVNIHHIKEYERGGGAVVM
;
A
#
# COMPACT_ATOMS: atom_id res chain seq x y z
N MET A 1 -40.85 15.27 -29.31
CA MET A 1 -39.45 15.73 -29.10
C MET A 1 -38.93 15.43 -27.69
N GLU A 2 -39.79 15.29 -26.67
CA GLU A 2 -39.39 15.02 -25.27
C GLU A 2 -38.59 13.73 -25.04
N LYS A 3 -38.95 12.61 -25.69
CA LYS A 3 -38.22 11.32 -25.54
C LYS A 3 -36.76 11.35 -26.01
N ALA A 4 -36.39 12.29 -26.88
CA ALA A 4 -35.00 12.44 -27.34
C ALA A 4 -34.14 13.19 -26.30
N ILE A 5 -34.72 14.19 -25.62
CA ILE A 5 -34.04 14.99 -24.59
C ILE A 5 -33.79 14.15 -23.33
N GLU A 6 -34.73 13.28 -22.97
CA GLU A 6 -34.62 12.38 -21.82
C GLU A 6 -33.49 11.34 -21.99
N ARG A 7 -33.34 10.79 -23.21
CA ARG A 7 -32.21 9.89 -23.55
C ARG A 7 -30.85 10.59 -23.45
N ILE A 8 -30.77 11.86 -23.83
CA ILE A 8 -29.53 12.65 -23.74
C ILE A 8 -29.20 12.99 -22.28
N ARG A 9 -30.20 13.28 -21.44
CA ARG A 9 -30.02 13.50 -19.99
C ARG A 9 -29.57 12.24 -19.25
N GLN A 10 -30.18 11.09 -19.53
CA GLN A 10 -29.76 9.82 -18.92
C GLN A 10 -28.32 9.45 -19.29
N LYS A 11 -27.91 9.67 -20.55
CA LYS A 11 -26.56 9.36 -21.02
C LYS A 11 -25.49 10.28 -20.40
N ASN A 12 -25.81 11.55 -20.17
CA ASN A 12 -24.92 12.48 -19.45
C ASN A 12 -24.81 12.17 -17.95
N ALA A 13 -25.93 11.81 -17.29
CA ALA A 13 -25.91 11.41 -15.88
C ALA A 13 -25.06 10.15 -15.65
N ASN A 14 -25.16 9.16 -16.55
CA ASN A 14 -24.33 7.95 -16.50
C ASN A 14 -22.83 8.29 -16.67
N ASN A 15 -22.47 9.14 -17.64
CA ASN A 15 -21.07 9.55 -17.83
C ASN A 15 -20.49 10.26 -16.60
N HIS A 16 -21.28 11.11 -15.93
CA HIS A 16 -20.80 11.82 -14.74
C HIS A 16 -20.64 10.87 -13.55
N PHE A 17 -21.55 9.91 -13.40
CA PHE A 17 -21.48 8.88 -12.36
C PHE A 17 -20.29 7.94 -12.57
N GLU A 18 -20.03 7.50 -13.79
CA GLU A 18 -18.86 6.67 -14.13
C GLU A 18 -17.55 7.43 -13.92
N THR A 19 -17.51 8.73 -14.26
CA THR A 19 -16.34 9.58 -14.03
C THR A 19 -16.08 9.76 -12.53
N LEU A 20 -17.13 9.95 -11.73
CA LEU A 20 -17.02 10.04 -10.27
C LEU A 20 -16.55 8.71 -9.67
N LEU A 21 -17.13 7.58 -10.08
CA LEU A 21 -16.69 6.25 -9.66
C LEU A 21 -15.24 5.99 -10.03
N TYR A 22 -14.83 6.33 -11.25
CA TYR A 22 -13.45 6.22 -11.70
C TYR A 22 -12.49 7.06 -10.86
N ASN A 23 -12.84 8.31 -10.55
CA ASN A 23 -12.01 9.17 -9.70
C ASN A 23 -11.95 8.66 -8.24
N ILE A 24 -13.06 8.17 -7.69
CA ILE A 24 -13.11 7.58 -6.34
C ILE A 24 -12.30 6.28 -6.29
N GLN A 25 -12.39 5.43 -7.32
CA GLN A 25 -11.57 4.21 -7.45
C GLN A 25 -10.08 4.56 -7.57
N LYS A 26 -9.74 5.61 -8.32
CA LYS A 26 -8.35 6.05 -8.46
C LYS A 26 -7.77 6.64 -7.18
N VAL A 27 -8.60 7.30 -6.37
CA VAL A 27 -8.24 7.75 -5.02
C VAL A 27 -8.13 6.57 -4.04
N ARG A 28 -8.86 5.47 -4.27
CA ARG A 28 -8.81 4.23 -3.46
C ARG A 28 -7.76 3.20 -3.88
N ASN A 29 -7.17 3.32 -5.06
CA ASN A 29 -6.11 2.42 -5.51
C ASN A 29 -4.79 2.77 -4.80
N SER A 30 -4.74 2.46 -3.50
CA SER A 30 -3.55 2.51 -2.65
C SER A 30 -2.42 1.60 -3.16
N GLU A 31 -2.75 0.68 -4.07
CA GLU A 31 -1.81 -0.26 -4.68
C GLU A 31 -0.75 0.42 -5.59
N ASP A 32 -1.08 1.57 -6.21
CA ASP A 32 -0.10 2.35 -7.00
C ASP A 32 0.54 3.48 -6.18
N MET A 33 0.27 3.55 -4.87
CA MET A 33 0.96 4.46 -3.98
C MET A 33 2.44 4.14 -3.97
N LYS A 34 3.28 5.16 -4.11
CA LYS A 34 4.74 5.04 -4.08
C LYS A 34 5.32 5.77 -2.89
N ILE A 35 6.30 5.16 -2.24
CA ILE A 35 7.05 5.78 -1.15
C ILE A 35 8.53 5.89 -1.51
N CYS A 36 9.15 6.96 -1.02
CA CYS A 36 10.58 7.18 -1.13
C CYS A 36 11.28 6.59 0.09
N ILE A 37 12.05 5.53 -0.12
CA ILE A 37 12.89 4.93 0.92
C ILE A 37 14.30 5.52 0.82
N PRO A 38 14.82 6.19 1.86
CA PRO A 38 16.22 6.58 1.91
C PRO A 38 17.10 5.33 2.07
N ASP A 39 18.16 5.27 1.27
CA ASP A 39 19.19 4.23 1.24
C ASP A 39 20.57 4.91 1.35
N SER A 40 21.63 4.16 1.67
CA SER A 40 22.99 4.67 1.77
C SER A 40 23.49 5.44 0.53
N LYS A 41 22.92 5.19 -0.65
CA LYS A 41 23.28 5.88 -1.92
C LYS A 41 22.34 7.03 -2.29
N GLY A 42 21.27 7.29 -1.53
CA GLY A 42 20.27 8.31 -1.84
C GLY A 42 18.86 7.88 -1.46
N PHE A 43 17.96 7.76 -2.43
CA PHE A 43 16.61 7.25 -2.19
C PHE A 43 16.14 6.35 -3.34
N LYS A 44 15.28 5.38 -3.01
CA LYS A 44 14.57 4.56 -4.00
C LYS A 44 13.08 4.81 -3.90
N VAL A 45 12.44 4.96 -5.05
CA VAL A 45 10.99 5.05 -5.16
C VAL A 45 10.46 3.65 -5.39
N ILE A 46 9.64 3.16 -4.47
CA ILE A 46 9.05 1.81 -4.52
C ILE A 46 7.53 1.91 -4.46
N ARG A 47 6.82 0.91 -4.99
CA ARG A 47 5.36 0.81 -4.76
C ARG A 47 5.12 0.17 -3.41
N VAL A 48 4.09 0.67 -2.72
CA VAL A 48 3.63 0.16 -1.43
C VAL A 48 3.12 -1.27 -1.56
N ALA A 49 2.45 -1.59 -2.67
CA ALA A 49 1.98 -2.94 -2.98
C ALA A 49 3.11 -3.98 -3.11
N ASP A 50 4.34 -3.57 -3.41
CA ASP A 50 5.48 -4.49 -3.54
C ASP A 50 6.08 -4.87 -2.17
N ILE A 51 5.72 -4.18 -1.08
CA ILE A 51 6.26 -4.40 0.27
C ILE A 51 5.50 -5.54 0.95
N LEU A 52 6.24 -6.55 1.39
CA LEU A 52 5.72 -7.68 2.19
C LEU A 52 5.66 -7.31 3.68
N TYR A 53 6.81 -6.93 4.23
CA TYR A 53 6.95 -6.54 5.63
C TYR A 53 8.22 -5.70 5.83
N CYS A 54 8.24 -4.99 6.95
CA CYS A 54 9.37 -4.20 7.43
C CYS A 54 9.86 -4.80 8.75
N GLU A 55 11.16 -4.99 8.87
CA GLU A 55 11.85 -5.47 10.06
C GLU A 55 12.73 -4.36 10.65
N ALA A 56 12.67 -4.15 11.96
CA ALA A 56 13.60 -3.26 12.65
C ALA A 56 14.90 -4.01 12.97
N ASP A 57 16.02 -3.49 12.47
CA ASP A 57 17.36 -3.89 12.88
C ASP A 57 18.04 -2.72 13.59
N SER A 58 17.94 -2.70 14.92
CA SER A 58 18.45 -1.63 15.78
C SER A 58 17.93 -0.23 15.41
N CYS A 59 18.71 0.58 14.69
CA CYS A 59 18.36 1.92 14.22
C CYS A 59 18.01 1.97 12.72
N TYR A 60 18.01 0.82 12.05
CA TYR A 60 17.69 0.68 10.64
C TYR A 60 16.38 -0.09 10.46
N THR A 61 15.76 0.07 9.28
CA THR A 61 14.62 -0.73 8.87
C THR A 61 14.95 -1.50 7.62
N ILE A 62 14.82 -2.83 7.67
CA ILE A 62 14.97 -3.73 6.53
C ILE A 62 13.59 -3.93 5.91
N ILE A 63 13.47 -3.63 4.61
CA ILE A 63 12.21 -3.69 3.88
C ILE A 63 12.28 -4.86 2.91
N HIS A 64 11.32 -5.77 3.04
CA HIS A 64 11.22 -7.00 2.26
C HIS A 64 10.15 -6.86 1.17
N PHE A 65 10.44 -7.38 -0.03
CA PHE A 65 9.63 -7.18 -1.22
C PHE A 65 9.15 -8.50 -1.81
N LEU A 66 7.99 -8.48 -2.46
CA LEU A 66 7.31 -9.65 -3.04
C LEU A 66 8.14 -10.33 -4.15
N GLN A 67 8.77 -9.55 -5.04
CA GLN A 67 9.42 -10.06 -6.25
C GLN A 67 10.95 -9.88 -6.26
N ALA A 68 11.52 -9.24 -5.24
CA ALA A 68 12.96 -9.02 -5.18
C ALA A 68 13.61 -10.01 -4.20
N LYS A 69 14.65 -10.70 -4.65
CA LYS A 69 15.56 -11.45 -3.76
C LYS A 69 16.35 -10.54 -2.81
N THR A 70 16.25 -9.23 -2.95
CA THR A 70 17.05 -8.25 -2.23
C THR A 70 16.13 -7.39 -1.38
N SER A 71 16.39 -7.35 -0.07
CA SER A 71 15.82 -6.38 0.85
C SER A 71 16.50 -5.03 0.72
N LEU A 72 15.81 -3.97 1.12
CA LEU A 72 16.37 -2.62 1.16
C LEU A 72 16.58 -2.21 2.60
N VAL A 73 17.78 -1.72 2.92
CA VAL A 73 18.08 -1.18 4.25
C VAL A 73 17.84 0.31 4.22
N SER A 74 16.94 0.77 5.08
CA SER A 74 16.65 2.18 5.25
C SER A 74 17.27 2.75 6.51
N SER A 75 17.75 3.99 6.40
CA SER A 75 18.25 4.79 7.53
C SER A 75 17.14 5.34 8.43
N ARG A 76 15.87 5.10 8.10
CA ARG A 76 14.71 5.45 8.93
C ARG A 76 14.36 4.35 9.91
N THR A 77 13.81 4.74 11.04
CA THR A 77 13.35 3.80 12.07
C THR A 77 12.01 3.17 11.72
N LEU A 78 11.72 1.99 12.27
CA LEU A 78 10.45 1.31 12.05
C LEU A 78 9.24 2.15 12.54
N ALA A 79 9.43 2.97 13.58
CA ALA A 79 8.40 3.87 14.09
C ALA A 79 8.05 4.99 13.09
N GLU A 80 9.03 5.48 12.32
CA GLU A 80 8.74 6.43 11.23
C GLU A 80 7.94 5.76 10.12
N TYR A 81 8.22 4.49 9.81
CA TYR A 81 7.44 3.72 8.84
C TYR A 81 6.02 3.42 9.35
N ASP A 82 5.85 3.13 10.63
CA ASP A 82 4.55 2.95 11.28
C ASP A 82 3.65 4.19 11.13
N ALA A 83 4.24 5.39 11.23
CA ALA A 83 3.52 6.65 11.05
C ALA A 83 3.31 7.05 9.59
N LEU A 84 4.19 6.58 8.68
CA LEU A 84 4.15 6.91 7.25
C LEU A 84 3.22 5.97 6.46
N LEU A 85 3.21 4.69 6.82
CA LEU A 85 2.46 3.66 6.14
C LEU A 85 0.99 3.72 6.53
N ASP A 86 0.14 3.44 5.56
CA ASP A 86 -1.29 3.50 5.74
C ASP A 86 -1.77 2.36 6.66
N PRO A 87 -2.49 2.66 7.76
CA PRO A 87 -2.87 1.67 8.77
C PRO A 87 -3.91 0.66 8.28
N ASP A 88 -4.62 0.94 7.18
CA ASP A 88 -5.51 -0.04 6.54
C ASP A 88 -4.73 -1.06 5.70
N HIS A 89 -3.45 -0.83 5.41
CA HIS A 89 -2.60 -1.75 4.62
C HIS A 89 -1.50 -2.39 5.45
N PHE A 90 -0.95 -1.67 6.44
CA PHE A 90 0.16 -2.13 7.25
C PHE A 90 -0.24 -2.22 8.71
N PHE A 91 0.13 -3.35 9.34
CA PHE A 91 -0.16 -3.59 10.73
C PHE A 91 1.11 -3.96 11.50
N ARG A 92 1.32 -3.29 12.64
CA ARG A 92 2.44 -3.57 13.53
C ARG A 92 2.12 -4.75 14.45
N ILE A 93 2.67 -5.91 14.13
CA ILE A 93 2.46 -7.15 14.91
C ILE A 93 3.46 -7.31 16.06
N HIS A 94 4.61 -6.62 16.00
CA HIS A 94 5.66 -6.70 17.02
C HIS A 94 6.43 -5.37 17.10
N ARG A 95 7.22 -5.19 18.18
CA ARG A 95 8.10 -4.01 18.29
C ARG A 95 9.07 -3.86 17.11
N SER A 96 9.43 -4.99 16.49
CA SER A 96 10.38 -5.06 15.37
C SER A 96 9.74 -5.41 14.02
N TYR A 97 8.42 -5.60 13.92
CA TYR A 97 7.80 -6.04 12.66
C TYR A 97 6.52 -5.27 12.35
N ILE A 98 6.45 -4.77 11.11
CA ILE A 98 5.24 -4.25 10.47
C ILE A 98 4.99 -5.09 9.23
N VAL A 99 3.78 -5.63 9.07
CA VAL A 99 3.41 -6.52 7.96
C VAL A 99 2.35 -5.87 7.09
N ASN A 100 2.41 -6.13 5.78
CA ASN A 100 1.34 -5.76 4.86
C ASN A 100 0.21 -6.81 4.96
N ILE A 101 -0.99 -6.38 5.35
CA ILE A 101 -2.12 -7.30 5.56
C ILE A 101 -2.61 -7.96 4.28
N HIS A 102 -2.37 -7.33 3.12
CA HIS A 102 -2.78 -7.85 1.81
C HIS A 102 -1.94 -9.04 1.36
N HIS A 103 -0.74 -9.22 1.95
CA HIS A 103 0.18 -10.32 1.64
C HIS A 103 0.21 -11.41 2.71
N ILE A 104 -0.69 -11.37 3.71
CA ILE A 104 -0.81 -12.42 4.72
C ILE A 104 -1.59 -13.59 4.11
N LYS A 105 -0.97 -14.77 4.09
CA LYS A 105 -1.64 -16.00 3.63
C LYS A 105 -2.20 -16.81 4.79
N GLU A 106 -1.43 -16.96 5.87
CA GLU A 106 -1.84 -17.76 7.03
C GLU A 106 -1.37 -17.10 8.34
N TYR A 107 -2.17 -17.31 9.38
CA TYR A 107 -1.88 -16.84 10.73
C TYR A 107 -1.93 -18.03 11.69
N GLU A 108 -0.82 -18.28 12.39
CA GLU A 108 -0.73 -19.37 13.36
C GLU A 108 -0.88 -18.82 14.79
N ARG A 109 -1.90 -19.31 15.51
CA ARG A 109 -2.07 -19.03 16.94
C ARG A 109 -1.01 -19.77 17.73
N GLY A 110 0.10 -19.08 18.02
CA GLY A 110 1.18 -19.63 18.84
C GLY A 110 2.51 -18.91 18.75
N GLY A 111 2.75 -18.08 17.73
CA GLY A 111 4.02 -17.35 17.67
C GLY A 111 4.30 -16.47 16.45
N GLY A 112 3.45 -16.43 15.43
CA GLY A 112 3.73 -15.56 14.28
C GLY A 112 2.67 -15.52 13.19
N ALA A 113 2.69 -14.43 12.41
CA ALA A 113 2.00 -14.32 11.13
C ALA A 113 2.96 -14.77 10.01
N VAL A 114 2.49 -15.61 9.08
CA VAL A 114 3.27 -16.06 7.93
C VAL A 114 3.02 -15.12 6.76
N VAL A 115 4.05 -14.35 6.38
CA VAL A 115 4.05 -13.48 5.21
C VAL A 115 4.82 -14.19 4.09
N MET A 116 4.26 -14.27 2.87
CA MET A 116 4.92 -14.87 1.70
C MET A 116 5.15 -13.85 0.60
#